data_AF-A0A060C3G2-F1
#
_entry.id   AF-A0A060C3G2-F1
#
_cell.length_a   1.000
_cell.length_b   1.000
_cell.length_c   1.000
_cell.angle_alpha   90.00
_cell.angle_beta   90.00
_cell.angle_gamma   90.00
#
_symmetry.space_group_name_H-M   'P 1'
#
loop_
_entity.id
_entity.type
_entity.pdbx_description
1 polymer ?
#
loop_
_entity_poly.entity_id
_entity_poly.type
_entity_poly.pdbx_seq_one_letter_code
_entity_poly.pdbx_strand_id
1 'polypeptide(L)'
;MTAIEPIPAGTPLRDTELLCPAYIDTHVHGGAGVDVMDDTSDALDKLAMHKAREGVASWLPTTVTAPLQMIHRTLERIAQRCRSGGPGAQILGSYLEGPYFTPQNKGAHPPELFRELNLAELDELIAISQNTLRVVALAPEKPGALQAIEHLRQRGVRVMLGHS
;
A
#
# COMPACT_ATOMS: atom_id res chain seq x y z
N MET A 1 4.80 12.17 36.75
CA MET A 1 5.71 11.05 36.41
C MET A 1 4.94 9.77 36.64
N THR A 2 4.58 9.06 35.57
CA THR A 2 3.99 7.72 35.68
C THR A 2 5.07 6.80 36.23
N ALA A 3 4.81 6.14 37.36
CA ALA A 3 5.77 5.20 37.93
C ALA A 3 6.01 4.05 36.94
N ILE A 4 7.28 3.70 36.72
CA ILE A 4 7.63 2.50 35.95
C ILE A 4 7.28 1.31 36.83
N GLU A 5 6.28 0.51 36.42
CA GLU A 5 5.92 -0.70 37.13
C GLU A 5 7.04 -1.75 37.03
N PRO A 6 7.29 -2.53 38.09
CA PRO A 6 8.29 -3.59 38.03
C PRO A 6 7.88 -4.66 37.02
N ILE A 7 8.86 -5.17 36.27
CA ILE A 7 8.66 -6.24 35.28
C ILE A 7 8.12 -7.49 36.01
N PRO A 8 6.97 -8.07 35.59
CA PRO A 8 6.41 -9.26 36.24
C PRO A 8 7.39 -10.44 36.26
N ALA A 9 7.39 -11.20 37.36
CA ALA A 9 8.20 -12.40 37.49
C ALA A 9 7.86 -13.41 36.37
N GLY A 10 8.89 -14.02 35.79
CA GLY A 10 8.74 -14.97 34.68
C GLY A 10 8.60 -14.34 33.30
N THR A 11 8.70 -13.01 33.17
CA THR A 11 8.78 -12.35 31.86
C THR A 11 10.04 -12.82 31.11
N PRO A 12 9.92 -13.37 29.89
CA PRO A 12 11.08 -13.80 29.10
C PRO A 12 12.01 -12.62 28.83
N LEU A 13 13.28 -12.77 29.19
CA LEU A 13 14.32 -11.78 28.90
C LEU A 13 15.04 -12.16 27.61
N ARG A 14 15.35 -11.14 26.80
CA ARG A 14 16.22 -11.26 25.64
C ARG A 14 17.19 -10.10 25.65
N ASP A 15 18.47 -10.41 25.61
CA ASP A 15 19.50 -9.41 25.39
C ASP A 15 19.47 -9.01 23.91
N THR A 16 19.60 -7.71 23.67
CA THR A 16 19.73 -7.16 22.32
C THR A 16 20.77 -6.05 22.33
N GLU A 17 21.57 -6.00 21.28
CA GLU A 17 22.56 -4.92 21.09
C GLU A 17 21.88 -3.61 20.68
N LEU A 18 20.77 -3.71 19.95
CA LEU A 18 20.00 -2.56 19.47
C LEU A 18 18.50 -2.88 19.54
N LEU A 19 17.74 -1.94 20.07
CA LEU A 19 16.28 -1.98 20.04
C LEU A 19 15.76 -0.67 19.45
N CYS A 20 15.03 -0.77 18.36
CA CYS A 20 14.37 0.36 17.70
C CYS A 20 12.91 0.03 17.40
N PRO A 21 12.06 1.04 17.18
CA PRO A 21 10.75 0.83 16.59
C PRO A 21 10.89 0.11 15.25
N ALA A 22 10.02 -0.86 15.00
CA ALA A 22 9.98 -1.55 13.73
C ALA A 22 9.62 -0.58 12.58
N TYR A 23 10.10 -0.89 11.38
CA TYR A 23 9.87 -0.05 10.21
C TYR A 23 8.41 -0.10 9.74
N ILE A 24 8.01 0.98 9.06
CA ILE A 24 6.77 1.04 8.29
C ILE A 24 7.14 1.24 6.82
N ASP A 25 6.91 0.24 5.99
CA ASP A 25 7.22 0.28 4.56
C ASP A 25 6.01 0.79 3.77
N THR A 26 6.04 2.05 3.36
CA THR A 26 4.86 2.72 2.76
C THR A 26 4.70 2.48 1.27
N HIS A 27 5.66 1.82 0.60
CA HIS A 27 5.60 1.61 -0.84
C HIS A 27 6.44 0.40 -1.26
N VAL A 28 5.78 -0.73 -1.54
CA VAL A 28 6.44 -1.94 -2.03
C VAL A 28 5.54 -2.77 -2.95
N HIS A 29 6.11 -3.17 -4.09
CA HIS A 29 5.44 -4.02 -5.09
C HIS A 29 5.60 -5.51 -4.84
N GLY A 30 6.75 -5.94 -4.34
CA GLY A 30 7.06 -7.37 -4.28
C GLY A 30 8.31 -7.68 -3.46
N GLY A 31 8.69 -8.95 -3.45
CA GLY A 31 9.79 -9.48 -2.66
C GLY A 31 9.67 -11.00 -2.49
N ALA A 32 10.76 -11.66 -2.08
CA ALA A 32 10.81 -13.12 -1.91
C ALA A 32 10.27 -13.94 -3.11
N GLY A 33 10.44 -13.42 -4.34
CA GLY A 33 10.03 -14.09 -5.58
C GLY A 33 8.54 -13.99 -5.93
N VAL A 34 7.77 -13.13 -5.26
CA VAL A 34 6.36 -12.84 -5.56
C VAL A 34 6.11 -11.33 -5.63
N ASP A 35 5.04 -10.95 -6.32
CA ASP A 35 4.55 -9.57 -6.47
C ASP A 35 3.14 -9.42 -5.88
N VAL A 36 2.79 -8.21 -5.44
CA VAL A 36 1.46 -7.83 -4.94
C VAL A 36 0.39 -8.04 -6.03
N MET A 37 0.76 -7.86 -7.30
CA MET A 37 -0.11 -8.09 -8.45
C MET A 37 -0.29 -9.57 -8.80
N ASP A 38 0.51 -10.49 -8.25
CA ASP A 38 0.36 -11.93 -8.51
C ASP A 38 -0.99 -12.42 -7.98
N ASP A 39 -1.79 -13.05 -8.83
CA ASP A 39 -3.13 -13.56 -8.49
C ASP A 39 -3.07 -14.94 -7.79
N THR A 40 -2.16 -15.08 -6.83
CA THR A 40 -2.02 -16.28 -5.99
C THR A 40 -2.51 -15.99 -4.57
N SER A 41 -3.14 -16.98 -3.94
CA SER A 41 -3.79 -16.81 -2.64
C SER A 41 -2.78 -16.51 -1.50
N ASP A 42 -1.52 -16.89 -1.66
CA ASP A 42 -0.49 -16.79 -0.62
C ASP A 42 0.54 -15.66 -0.84
N ALA A 43 0.46 -14.90 -1.94
CA ALA A 43 1.42 -13.83 -2.25
C ALA A 43 1.55 -12.80 -1.11
N LEU A 44 0.42 -12.26 -0.63
CA LEU A 44 0.42 -11.25 0.44
C LEU A 44 0.98 -11.79 1.77
N ASP A 45 0.74 -13.07 2.07
CA ASP A 45 1.27 -13.70 3.29
C ASP A 45 2.77 -13.96 3.20
N LYS A 46 3.25 -14.42 2.03
CA LYS A 46 4.68 -14.55 1.75
C LYS A 46 5.39 -13.21 1.88
N LEU A 47 4.82 -12.15 1.29
CA LEU A 47 5.36 -10.79 1.38
C LEU A 47 5.35 -10.27 2.81
N ALA A 48 4.24 -10.41 3.54
CA ALA A 48 4.15 -9.97 4.93
C ALA A 48 5.19 -10.66 5.83
N MET A 49 5.40 -11.97 5.65
CA MET A 49 6.43 -12.72 6.37
C MET A 49 7.85 -12.32 5.97
N HIS A 50 8.07 -12.06 4.69
CA HIS A 50 9.35 -11.55 4.21
C HIS A 50 9.67 -10.19 4.81
N LYS A 51 8.71 -9.25 4.79
CA LYS A 51 8.84 -7.91 5.39
C LYS A 51 9.13 -7.96 6.89
N ALA A 52 8.46 -8.84 7.63
CA ALA A 52 8.75 -9.04 9.04
C ALA A 52 10.22 -9.46 9.31
N ARG A 53 10.81 -10.26 8.42
CA ARG A 53 12.24 -10.65 8.52
C ARG A 53 13.20 -9.48 8.25
N GLU A 54 12.74 -8.44 7.56
CA GLU A 54 13.49 -7.20 7.30
C GLU A 54 13.31 -6.15 8.40
N GLY A 55 12.61 -6.49 9.50
CA GLY A 55 12.33 -5.56 10.60
C GLY A 55 11.14 -4.63 10.35
N VAL A 56 10.33 -4.91 9.31
CA VAL A 56 9.10 -4.17 9.02
C VAL A 56 7.94 -4.77 9.83
N ALA A 57 7.29 -3.96 10.65
CA ALA A 57 6.09 -4.39 11.37
C ALA A 57 4.80 -4.07 10.62
N SER A 58 4.81 -3.07 9.74
CA SER A 58 3.62 -2.66 8.99
C SER A 58 3.97 -2.13 7.61
N TRP A 59 3.08 -2.29 6.65
CA TRP A 59 3.37 -1.92 5.27
C TRP A 59 2.12 -1.60 4.44
N LEU A 60 2.35 -0.97 3.29
CA LEU A 60 1.36 -0.74 2.24
C LEU A 60 1.77 -1.52 0.99
N PRO A 61 1.09 -2.64 0.66
CA PRO A 61 1.23 -3.29 -0.62
C PRO A 61 0.84 -2.33 -1.75
N THR A 62 1.71 -2.24 -2.75
CA THR A 62 1.60 -1.26 -3.83
C THR A 62 1.27 -1.94 -5.14
N THR A 63 0.19 -1.51 -5.78
CA THR A 63 -0.11 -1.90 -7.15
C THR A 63 0.88 -1.27 -8.12
N VAL A 64 0.84 -1.67 -9.39
CA VAL A 64 1.50 -0.96 -10.50
C VAL A 64 0.44 -0.65 -11.57
N THR A 65 0.76 0.23 -12.52
CA THR A 65 -0.09 0.42 -13.72
C THR A 65 -0.30 -0.92 -14.42
N ALA A 66 -1.55 -1.35 -14.47
CA ALA A 66 -2.00 -2.61 -15.05
C ALA A 66 -3.43 -2.44 -15.60
N PRO A 67 -3.99 -3.41 -16.33
CA PRO A 67 -5.40 -3.36 -16.73
C PRO A 67 -6.30 -3.17 -15.50
N LEU A 68 -7.28 -2.27 -15.60
CA LEU A 68 -8.08 -1.83 -14.45
C LEU A 68 -8.71 -2.99 -13.66
N GLN A 69 -9.15 -4.04 -14.35
CA GLN A 69 -9.70 -5.25 -13.73
C GLN A 69 -8.69 -6.00 -12.83
N MET A 70 -7.40 -5.95 -13.16
CA MET A 70 -6.34 -6.53 -12.33
C MET A 70 -6.12 -5.66 -11.08
N ILE A 71 -6.11 -4.33 -11.24
CA ILE A 71 -6.05 -3.39 -10.11
C ILE A 71 -7.22 -3.62 -9.15
N HIS A 72 -8.44 -3.79 -9.68
CA HIS A 72 -9.64 -4.07 -8.88
C HIS A 72 -9.47 -5.32 -8.02
N ARG A 73 -9.07 -6.46 -8.64
CA ARG A 73 -8.82 -7.72 -7.92
C ARG A 73 -7.74 -7.58 -6.86
N THR A 74 -6.64 -6.89 -7.18
CA THR A 74 -5.55 -6.66 -6.23
C THR A 74 -6.01 -5.82 -5.05
N LEU A 75 -6.75 -4.73 -5.28
CA LEU A 75 -7.28 -3.88 -4.20
C LEU A 75 -8.25 -4.65 -3.30
N GLU A 76 -9.12 -5.48 -3.87
CA GLU A 76 -10.05 -6.33 -3.11
C GLU A 76 -9.30 -7.34 -2.24
N ARG A 77 -8.29 -8.03 -2.78
CA ARG A 77 -7.44 -8.97 -2.05
C ARG A 77 -6.68 -8.29 -0.90
N ILE A 78 -6.11 -7.11 -1.14
CA ILE A 78 -5.44 -6.32 -0.10
C ILE A 78 -6.45 -5.92 0.98
N ALA A 79 -7.64 -5.46 0.60
CA ALA A 79 -8.68 -5.05 1.54
C ALA A 79 -9.14 -6.21 2.44
N GLN A 80 -9.38 -7.39 1.84
CA GLN A 80 -9.72 -8.60 2.57
C GLN A 80 -8.62 -8.95 3.58
N ARG A 81 -7.36 -8.99 3.13
CA ARG A 81 -6.22 -9.36 3.98
C ARG A 81 -5.92 -8.33 5.08
N CYS A 82 -6.14 -7.05 4.79
CA CYS A 82 -6.03 -5.96 5.75
C CYS A 82 -7.05 -6.11 6.89
N ARG A 83 -8.27 -6.56 6.59
CA ARG A 83 -9.36 -6.73 7.57
C ARG A 83 -9.29 -8.04 8.33
N SER A 84 -8.93 -9.14 7.68
CA SER A 84 -8.84 -10.46 8.31
C SER A 84 -7.61 -10.61 9.21
N GLY A 85 -6.60 -9.74 9.03
CA GLY A 85 -5.27 -9.98 9.58
C GLY A 85 -4.60 -11.19 8.95
N GLY A 86 -3.48 -11.63 9.53
CA GLY A 86 -2.71 -12.79 9.10
C GLY A 86 -1.24 -12.68 9.52
N PRO A 87 -0.37 -13.58 9.01
CA PRO A 87 1.01 -13.67 9.46
C PRO A 87 1.87 -12.46 9.06
N GLY A 88 2.99 -12.28 9.76
CA GLY A 88 4.04 -11.33 9.41
C GLY A 88 3.67 -9.85 9.64
N ALA A 89 4.23 -8.98 8.80
CA ALA A 89 4.02 -7.54 8.86
C ALA A 89 2.55 -7.18 8.55
N GLN A 90 1.98 -6.28 9.35
CA GLN A 90 0.60 -5.84 9.22
C GLN A 90 0.38 -4.99 7.96
N ILE A 91 -0.64 -5.33 7.17
CA ILE A 91 -1.09 -4.48 6.06
C ILE A 91 -1.94 -3.34 6.61
N LEU A 92 -1.56 -2.09 6.32
CA LEU A 92 -2.28 -0.87 6.80
C LEU A 92 -3.35 -0.37 5.81
N GLY A 93 -3.43 -1.01 4.66
CA GLY A 93 -4.27 -0.66 3.52
C GLY A 93 -3.49 -0.82 2.22
N SER A 94 -3.93 -0.19 1.13
CA SER A 94 -3.25 -0.26 -0.17
C SER A 94 -2.65 1.07 -0.61
N TYR A 95 -1.61 0.97 -1.44
CA TYR A 95 -1.06 2.07 -2.23
C TYR A 95 -1.39 1.79 -3.70
N LEU A 96 -2.08 2.72 -4.35
CA LEU A 96 -2.36 2.67 -5.79
C LEU A 96 -1.28 3.46 -6.54
N GLU A 97 -0.31 2.78 -7.16
CA GLU A 97 0.68 3.43 -8.02
C GLU A 97 0.30 3.30 -9.50
N GLY A 98 -0.18 4.41 -10.08
CA GLY A 98 -0.81 4.42 -11.39
C GLY A 98 -2.29 4.02 -11.33
N PRO A 99 -3.04 4.06 -12.44
CA PRO A 99 -2.58 4.31 -13.82
C PRO A 99 -2.64 5.79 -14.24
N TYR A 100 -2.70 6.73 -13.30
CA TYR A 100 -2.92 8.16 -13.57
C TYR A 100 -1.62 8.96 -13.81
N PHE A 101 -0.77 8.47 -14.71
CA PHE A 101 0.51 9.10 -15.06
C PHE A 101 0.53 9.69 -16.47
N THR A 102 1.63 10.37 -16.80
CA THR A 102 1.92 10.89 -18.13
C THR A 102 3.09 10.14 -18.79
N PRO A 103 3.12 10.00 -20.13
CA PRO A 103 4.18 9.24 -20.82
C PRO A 103 5.60 9.75 -20.58
N GLN A 104 5.76 11.04 -20.27
CA GLN A 104 7.03 11.74 -20.15
C GLN A 104 7.94 11.11 -19.08
N ASN A 105 7.36 10.73 -17.95
CA ASN A 105 8.07 10.17 -16.79
C ASN A 105 7.59 8.75 -16.43
N LYS A 106 7.17 7.98 -17.43
CA LYS A 106 6.54 6.66 -17.26
C LYS A 106 7.35 5.62 -16.48
N GLY A 107 8.68 5.73 -16.47
CA GLY A 107 9.56 4.69 -15.94
C GLY A 107 9.23 3.30 -16.53
N ALA A 108 9.01 2.33 -15.64
CA ALA A 108 8.61 0.96 -15.98
C ALA A 108 7.11 0.79 -16.28
N HIS A 109 6.29 1.83 -16.10
CA HIS A 109 4.86 1.73 -16.32
C HIS A 109 4.52 1.75 -17.83
N PRO A 110 3.59 0.88 -18.30
CA PRO A 110 3.14 0.84 -19.69
C PRO A 110 2.19 2.02 -20.00
N PRO A 111 2.60 2.99 -20.86
CA PRO A 111 1.79 4.18 -21.15
C PRO A 111 0.45 3.89 -21.81
N GLU A 112 0.36 2.79 -22.56
CA GLU A 112 -0.86 2.33 -23.21
C GLU A 112 -1.97 1.97 -22.22
N LEU A 113 -1.62 1.77 -20.94
CA LEU A 113 -2.56 1.52 -19.85
C LEU A 113 -2.83 2.78 -19.01
N PHE A 114 -2.23 3.92 -19.33
CA PHE A 114 -2.51 5.17 -18.62
C PHE A 114 -3.95 5.60 -18.81
N ARG A 115 -4.53 6.12 -17.73
CA ARG A 115 -5.92 6.55 -17.68
C ARG A 115 -6.00 8.02 -17.38
N GLU A 116 -7.05 8.66 -17.89
CA GLU A 116 -7.42 10.00 -17.46
C GLU A 116 -8.03 9.97 -16.06
N LEU A 117 -7.85 11.05 -15.33
CA LEU A 117 -8.44 11.18 -14.00
C LEU A 117 -9.96 11.31 -14.13
N ASN A 118 -10.68 10.43 -13.44
CA ASN A 118 -12.13 10.43 -13.40
C ASN A 118 -12.58 10.21 -11.94
N LEU A 119 -13.36 11.14 -11.39
CA LEU A 119 -13.77 11.09 -9.98
C LEU A 119 -14.65 9.88 -9.65
N ALA A 120 -15.48 9.42 -10.59
CA ALA A 120 -16.32 8.24 -10.39
C ALA A 120 -15.47 6.95 -10.36
N GLU A 121 -14.43 6.87 -11.20
CA GLU A 121 -13.48 5.75 -11.15
C GLU A 121 -12.68 5.74 -9.85
N LEU A 122 -12.24 6.91 -9.36
CA LEU A 122 -11.58 7.01 -8.06
C LEU A 122 -12.51 6.59 -6.91
N ASP A 123 -13.80 6.95 -6.97
CA ASP A 123 -14.80 6.51 -6.00
C ASP A 123 -15.01 4.99 -6.05
N GLU A 124 -15.04 4.40 -7.25
CA GLU A 124 -15.12 2.95 -7.43
C GLU A 124 -13.90 2.24 -6.82
N LEU A 125 -12.68 2.74 -7.07
CA LEU A 125 -11.46 2.15 -6.50
C LEU A 125 -11.43 2.23 -4.97
N ILE A 126 -11.91 3.32 -4.38
CA ILE A 126 -12.07 3.44 -2.93
C ILE A 126 -13.08 2.41 -2.41
N ALA A 127 -14.22 2.27 -3.09
CA ALA A 127 -15.26 1.32 -2.72
C ALA A 127 -14.78 -0.14 -2.82
N ILE A 128 -14.10 -0.52 -3.90
CA ILE A 128 -13.52 -1.86 -4.11
C ILE A 128 -12.46 -2.17 -3.06
N SER A 129 -11.63 -1.18 -2.71
CA SER A 129 -10.70 -1.31 -1.59
C SER A 129 -11.40 -1.40 -0.22
N GLN A 130 -12.73 -1.35 -0.16
CA GLN A 130 -13.50 -1.30 1.07
C GLN A 130 -13.00 -0.18 2.00
N ASN A 131 -12.65 0.99 1.46
CA ASN A 131 -12.05 2.11 2.19
C ASN A 131 -10.67 1.82 2.83
N THR A 132 -9.95 0.79 2.38
CA THR A 132 -8.56 0.54 2.81
C THR A 132 -7.53 1.19 1.88
N LEU A 133 -7.93 1.84 0.79
CA LEU A 133 -7.02 2.64 -0.03
C LEU A 133 -6.46 3.82 0.77
N ARG A 134 -5.13 3.87 0.95
CA ARG A 134 -4.46 4.89 1.77
C ARG A 134 -3.77 5.94 0.93
N VAL A 135 -3.19 5.52 -0.19
CA VAL A 135 -2.41 6.41 -1.05
C VAL A 135 -2.76 6.16 -2.50
N VAL A 136 -2.88 7.25 -3.27
CA VAL A 136 -2.93 7.22 -4.74
C VAL A 136 -1.76 8.05 -5.25
N ALA A 137 -0.91 7.45 -6.08
CA ALA A 137 0.09 8.19 -6.84
C ALA A 137 -0.49 8.61 -8.19
N LEU A 138 -0.32 9.89 -8.52
CA LEU A 138 -0.74 10.46 -9.79
C LEU A 138 0.24 11.54 -10.26
N ALA A 139 0.23 11.80 -11.56
CA ALA A 139 0.97 12.90 -12.16
C ALA A 139 0.18 14.22 -12.00
N PRO A 140 0.70 15.24 -11.27
CA PRO A 140 0.02 16.50 -11.02
C PRO A 140 -0.26 17.33 -12.27
N GLU A 141 0.45 17.09 -13.37
CA GLU A 141 0.26 17.78 -14.64
C GLU A 141 -0.88 17.18 -15.49
N LYS A 142 -1.49 16.05 -15.08
CA LYS A 142 -2.66 15.52 -15.78
C LYS A 142 -3.86 16.49 -15.70
N PRO A 143 -4.64 16.62 -16.79
CA PRO A 143 -5.92 17.32 -16.73
C PRO A 143 -6.80 16.77 -15.59
N GLY A 144 -7.32 17.68 -14.75
CA GLY A 144 -8.17 17.31 -13.60
C GLY A 144 -7.41 16.90 -12.33
N ALA A 145 -6.07 16.93 -12.30
CA ALA A 145 -5.27 16.54 -11.12
C ALA A 145 -5.68 17.27 -9.84
N LEU A 146 -5.85 18.60 -9.87
CA LEU A 146 -6.24 19.36 -8.68
C LEU A 146 -7.61 18.92 -8.13
N GLN A 147 -8.59 18.67 -9.01
CA GLN A 147 -9.92 18.21 -8.62
C GLN A 147 -9.85 16.79 -8.03
N ALA A 148 -9.07 15.90 -8.64
CA ALA A 148 -8.84 14.55 -8.12
C ALA A 148 -8.14 14.56 -6.76
N ILE A 149 -7.12 15.42 -6.58
CA ILE A 149 -6.39 15.57 -5.32
C ILE A 149 -7.32 16.01 -4.19
N GLU A 150 -8.14 17.03 -4.45
CA GLU A 150 -9.11 17.52 -3.47
C GLU A 150 -10.14 16.42 -3.12
N HIS A 151 -10.68 15.75 -4.14
CA HIS A 151 -11.66 14.68 -3.99
C HIS A 151 -11.14 13.48 -3.17
N LEU A 152 -9.90 13.04 -3.43
CA LEU A 152 -9.22 11.98 -2.70
C LEU A 152 -8.95 12.37 -1.24
N ARG A 153 -8.46 13.60 -1.03
CA ARG A 153 -8.18 14.13 0.31
C ARG A 153 -9.46 14.19 1.16
N GLN A 154 -10.59 14.62 0.60
CA GLN A 154 -11.88 14.66 1.29
C GLN A 154 -12.35 13.27 1.76
N ARG A 155 -11.88 12.20 1.12
CA ARG A 155 -12.16 10.80 1.46
C ARG A 155 -11.09 10.16 2.35
N GLY A 156 -10.13 10.94 2.84
CA GLY A 156 -9.05 10.47 3.70
C GLY A 156 -7.96 9.69 2.96
N VAL A 157 -7.90 9.77 1.63
CA VAL A 157 -6.85 9.16 0.81
C VAL A 157 -5.75 10.20 0.59
N ARG A 158 -4.50 9.82 0.88
CA ARG A 158 -3.35 10.68 0.62
C ARG A 158 -2.98 10.63 -0.86
N VAL A 159 -2.60 11.76 -1.42
CA VAL A 159 -2.04 11.79 -2.78
C VAL A 159 -0.52 11.90 -2.70
N MET A 160 0.15 11.07 -3.50
CA MET A 160 1.58 11.16 -3.76
C MET A 160 1.79 11.68 -5.18
N LEU A 161 2.69 12.64 -5.36
CA LEU A 161 3.10 13.06 -6.70
C LEU A 161 4.13 12.03 -7.19
N GLY A 162 3.85 11.38 -8.31
CA GLY A 162 4.71 10.33 -8.85
C GLY A 162 4.73 10.40 -10.37
N HIS A 163 5.85 9.99 -10.95
CA HIS A 163 6.03 9.91 -12.41
C HIS A 163 5.67 11.22 -13.13
N SER A 164 6.28 12.32 -12.67
CA SER A 164 6.05 13.72 -13.06
C SER A 164 7.36 14.50 -13.05
#